data_AF-A0A1G5IK15-F1
#
_entry.id   AF-A0A1G5IK15-F1
#
_cell.length_a   1.000
_cell.length_b   1.000
_cell.length_c   1.000
_cell.angle_alpha   90.00
_cell.angle_beta   90.00
_cell.angle_gamma   90.00
#
_symmetry.space_group_name_H-M   'P 1'
#
loop_
_entity.id
_entity.type
_entity.pdbx_description
1 polymer ?
#
loop_
_entity_poly.entity_id
_entity_poly.type
_entity_poly.pdbx_seq_one_letter_code
_entity_poly.pdbx_strand_id
1 'polypeptide(L)'
;MKILKIELLNNPILGSTTFDFTRNNGKPYDNIVFAGENGCGKTSLLNIIFDFSNMTKDKSMPQNEERIFYIQLSNDEINRFNQRSQNEKLPSDSNVFKVTITGKHADWTGITINSFDIKGNKLNSSTTPFSANQEYRDIFKTVFSTAEISYMPKTSNTVTSMEIDEDFTSSLQSNSQLASEIQQLLIDIYTNDASDLSEWVTKHPQQVPPNSIIERRISRFKKAFSRMFDNLNFEKIATSNNQKTVLFKKDGKHISIAKLSSGEKQIVFRGAFLLQRQQVSMGYPVLLDEPEISLHPL
;
A
#
# COMPACT_ATOMS: atom_id res chain seq x y z
N MET A 1 2.33 -9.26 8.37
CA MET A 1 3.70 -9.29 8.90
C MET A 1 3.93 -8.02 9.70
N LYS A 2 4.64 -8.08 10.82
CA LYS A 2 5.11 -6.89 11.55
C LYS A 2 6.64 -6.83 11.55
N ILE A 3 7.19 -5.62 11.47
CA ILE A 3 8.63 -5.39 11.59
C ILE A 3 8.90 -4.99 13.04
N LEU A 4 9.75 -5.76 13.72
CA LEU A 4 10.14 -5.53 15.10
C LEU A 4 11.34 -4.59 15.19
N LYS A 5 12.34 -4.80 14.33
CA LYS A 5 13.61 -4.08 14.38
C LYS A 5 14.29 -4.09 13.01
N ILE A 6 15.03 -3.02 12.70
CA ILE A 6 15.89 -2.92 11.52
C ILE A 6 17.29 -2.54 11.99
N GLU A 7 18.31 -3.30 11.61
CA GLU A 7 19.71 -2.94 11.80
C GLU A 7 20.32 -2.68 10.42
N LEU A 8 20.89 -1.49 10.25
CA LEU A 8 21.61 -1.09 9.05
C LEU A 8 23.09 -1.05 9.38
N LEU A 9 23.92 -1.61 8.51
CA LEU A 9 25.37 -1.54 8.60
C LEU A 9 25.90 -0.95 7.30
N ASN A 10 26.69 0.12 7.42
CA ASN A 10 27.28 0.85 6.30
C ASN A 10 26.25 1.31 5.25
N ASN A 11 25.03 1.66 5.66
CA ASN A 11 24.06 2.25 4.73
C ASN A 11 24.58 3.63 4.25
N PRO A 12 24.52 3.94 2.95
CA PRO A 12 25.13 5.15 2.40
C PRO A 12 24.47 6.46 2.87
N ILE A 13 23.22 6.41 3.34
CA ILE A 13 22.47 7.61 3.78
C ILE A 13 22.36 7.63 5.30
N LEU A 14 21.96 6.50 5.90
CA LEU A 14 21.64 6.38 7.33
C LEU A 14 22.81 5.87 8.17
N GLY A 15 23.93 5.50 7.56
CA GLY A 15 25.10 4.93 8.24
C GLY A 15 24.80 3.59 8.91
N SER A 16 25.59 3.26 9.93
CA SER A 16 25.35 2.09 10.78
C SER A 16 24.44 2.48 11.93
N THR A 17 23.18 2.03 11.91
CA THR A 17 22.15 2.44 12.86
C THR A 17 21.16 1.31 13.13
N THR A 18 20.35 1.48 14.17
CA THR A 18 19.35 0.52 14.59
C THR A 18 18.04 1.22 14.90
N PHE A 19 16.96 0.73 14.30
CA PHE A 19 15.59 1.17 14.56
C PHE A 19 14.84 0.04 15.26
N ASP A 20 14.38 0.28 16.48
CA ASP A 20 13.55 -0.65 17.26
C ASP A 20 12.10 -0.16 17.27
N PHE A 21 11.19 -1.02 16.81
CA PHE A 21 9.75 -0.76 16.72
C PHE A 21 8.96 -1.54 17.76
N THR A 22 9.61 -1.97 18.84
CA THR A 22 8.97 -2.67 19.95
C THR A 22 8.76 -1.77 21.16
N ARG A 23 7.73 -2.09 21.94
CA ARG A 23 7.49 -1.53 23.25
C ARG A 23 8.46 -2.16 24.26
N ASN A 24 8.54 -1.59 25.46
CA ASN A 24 9.36 -2.11 26.57
C ASN A 24 9.06 -3.59 26.93
N ASN A 25 7.90 -4.13 26.54
CA ASN A 25 7.52 -5.53 26.74
C ASN A 25 7.81 -6.44 25.53
N GLY A 26 8.53 -5.95 24.52
CA GLY A 26 8.87 -6.67 23.29
C GLY A 26 7.74 -6.77 22.25
N LYS A 27 6.56 -6.21 22.51
CA LYS A 27 5.46 -6.21 21.53
C LYS A 27 5.66 -5.12 20.47
N PRO A 28 5.40 -5.37 19.18
CA PRO A 28 5.53 -4.35 18.14
C PRO A 28 4.47 -3.24 18.28
N TYR A 29 4.82 -2.03 17.84
CA TYR A 29 3.86 -0.96 17.58
C TYR A 29 2.99 -1.29 16.36
N ASP A 30 1.73 -0.84 16.40
CA ASP A 30 0.81 -0.94 15.24
C ASP A 30 0.94 0.28 14.32
N ASN A 31 1.19 1.46 14.92
CA ASN A 31 1.39 2.72 14.22
C ASN A 31 2.76 3.27 14.60
N ILE A 32 3.57 3.61 13.60
CA ILE A 32 4.92 4.16 13.77
C ILE A 32 4.96 5.50 13.03
N VAL A 33 5.43 6.54 13.70
CA VAL A 33 5.58 7.88 13.12
C VAL A 33 7.05 8.26 13.14
N PHE A 34 7.59 8.55 11.97
CA PHE A 34 8.93 9.12 11.82
C PHE A 34 8.81 10.64 11.76
N ALA A 35 9.28 11.34 12.80
CA ALA A 35 9.29 12.79 12.87
C ALA A 35 10.72 13.30 12.98
N GLY A 36 11.02 14.39 12.29
CA GLY A 36 12.34 15.00 12.25
C GLY A 36 12.47 15.99 11.10
N GLU A 37 13.56 16.75 11.09
CA GLU A 37 13.82 17.76 10.06
C GLU A 37 13.88 17.15 8.64
N ASN A 38 13.72 18.01 7.64
CA ASN A 38 13.86 17.59 6.25
C ASN A 38 15.30 17.14 5.99
N GLY A 39 15.46 16.00 5.32
CA GLY A 39 16.78 15.42 5.02
C GLY A 39 17.34 14.48 6.08
N CYS A 40 16.65 14.22 7.20
CA CYS A 40 17.13 13.26 8.22
C CYS A 40 16.98 11.78 7.83
N GLY A 41 16.53 11.47 6.61
CA GLY A 41 16.45 10.12 6.06
C GLY A 41 15.13 9.37 6.30
N LYS A 42 14.04 10.06 6.67
CA LYS A 42 12.69 9.46 6.84
C LYS A 42 12.24 8.68 5.61
N THR A 43 12.22 9.34 4.45
CA THR A 43 11.86 8.72 3.16
C THR A 43 12.82 7.60 2.79
N SER A 44 14.11 7.72 3.11
CA SER A 44 15.10 6.65 2.88
C SER A 44 14.78 5.39 3.68
N LEU A 45 14.36 5.53 4.94
CA LEU A 45 13.93 4.39 5.75
C LEU A 45 12.64 3.74 5.21
N LEU A 46 11.67 4.54 4.77
CA LEU A 46 10.44 4.02 4.14
C LEU A 46 10.77 3.25 2.85
N ASN A 47 11.67 3.76 2.01
CA ASN A 47 12.14 3.06 0.81
C ASN A 47 12.84 1.74 1.16
N ILE A 48 13.70 1.72 2.19
CA ILE A 48 14.36 0.48 2.66
C ILE A 48 13.33 -0.59 3.07
N ILE A 49 12.25 -0.19 3.76
CA ILE A 49 11.17 -1.10 4.14
C ILE A 49 10.39 -1.58 2.91
N PHE A 50 10.11 -0.69 1.96
CA PHE A 50 9.43 -1.03 0.72
C PHE A 50 10.27 -1.98 -0.15
N ASP A 51 11.58 -1.76 -0.27
CA ASP A 51 12.49 -2.63 -1.01
C ASP A 51 12.57 -4.02 -0.38
N PHE A 52 12.64 -4.07 0.96
CA PHE A 52 12.51 -5.31 1.72
C PHE A 52 11.20 -6.03 1.37
N SER A 53 10.06 -5.33 1.36
CA SER A 53 8.76 -5.94 1.05
C SER A 53 8.69 -6.63 -0.32
N ASN A 54 9.44 -6.10 -1.30
CA ASN A 54 9.46 -6.63 -2.66
C ASN A 54 10.41 -7.82 -2.82
N MET A 55 11.30 -8.06 -1.84
CA MET A 55 12.36 -9.07 -1.90
C MET A 55 13.08 -9.03 -3.25
N THR A 56 13.18 -7.83 -3.85
CA THR A 56 13.81 -7.63 -5.14
C THR A 56 15.31 -7.69 -4.94
N LYS A 57 16.02 -8.24 -5.93
CA LYS A 57 17.47 -8.09 -6.02
C LYS A 57 17.74 -6.62 -6.30
N ASP A 58 17.80 -5.83 -5.24
CA ASP A 58 18.21 -4.44 -5.29
C ASP A 58 19.60 -4.40 -5.92
N LYS A 59 19.65 -4.13 -7.22
CA LYS A 59 20.91 -4.05 -7.98
C LYS A 59 21.73 -2.83 -7.55
N SER A 60 21.18 -1.96 -6.71
CA SER A 60 21.81 -0.72 -6.25
C SER A 60 22.37 -0.79 -4.83
N MET A 61 22.15 -1.90 -4.11
CA MET A 61 22.70 -2.09 -2.76
C MET A 61 24.25 -2.14 -2.80
N PRO A 62 24.97 -1.23 -2.11
CA PRO A 62 26.44 -1.22 -2.08
C PRO A 62 27.04 -2.52 -1.53
N GLN A 63 28.23 -2.88 -2.01
CA GLN A 63 28.89 -4.16 -1.71
C GLN A 63 29.21 -4.40 -0.22
N ASN A 64 29.26 -3.35 0.59
CA ASN A 64 29.56 -3.42 2.03
C ASN A 64 28.35 -3.10 2.92
N GLU A 65 27.18 -2.88 2.32
CA GLU A 65 25.95 -2.66 3.08
C GLU A 65 25.40 -4.00 3.58
N GLU A 66 24.89 -4.02 4.81
CA GLU A 66 24.05 -5.09 5.34
C GLU A 66 22.79 -4.49 5.95
N ARG A 67 21.64 -5.08 5.64
CA ARG A 67 20.33 -4.73 6.20
C ARG A 67 19.75 -5.95 6.90
N ILE A 68 19.42 -5.81 8.16
CA ILE A 68 18.89 -6.90 8.99
C ILE A 68 17.51 -6.53 9.47
N PHE A 69 16.52 -7.34 9.13
CA PHE A 69 15.13 -7.17 9.54
C PHE A 69 14.75 -8.25 10.53
N TYR A 70 14.20 -7.86 11.66
CA TYR A 70 13.54 -8.77 12.59
C TYR A 70 12.04 -8.62 12.35
N ILE A 71 11.39 -9.70 11.93
CA ILE A 71 9.98 -9.71 11.58
C ILE A 71 9.22 -10.67 12.48
N GLN A 72 7.95 -10.36 12.71
CA GLN A 72 6.99 -11.24 13.34
C GLN A 72 5.88 -11.60 12.36
N LEU A 73 5.62 -12.90 12.21
CA LEU A 73 4.53 -13.43 11.40
C LEU A 73 3.35 -13.85 12.28
N SER A 74 2.13 -13.70 11.77
CA SER A 74 0.94 -14.27 12.41
C SER A 74 0.87 -15.79 12.19
N ASN A 75 0.05 -16.48 12.98
CA ASN A 75 -0.21 -17.91 12.77
C ASN A 75 -0.77 -18.18 11.37
N ASP A 76 -1.64 -17.30 10.86
CA ASP A 76 -2.21 -17.43 9.51
C ASP A 76 -1.14 -17.23 8.42
N GLU A 77 -0.18 -16.34 8.64
CA GLU A 77 0.96 -16.15 7.72
C GLU A 77 1.89 -17.36 7.71
N ILE A 78 2.19 -17.92 8.89
CA ILE A 78 2.99 -19.15 9.03
C ILE A 78 2.26 -20.33 8.38
N ASN A 79 0.94 -20.45 8.60
CA ASN A 79 0.12 -21.50 7.99
C ASN A 79 0.09 -21.37 6.47
N ARG A 80 -0.13 -20.17 5.93
CA ARG A 80 -0.08 -19.91 4.48
C ARG A 80 1.29 -20.26 3.89
N PHE A 81 2.37 -19.88 4.57
CA PHE A 81 3.72 -20.26 4.16
C PHE A 81 3.89 -21.79 4.12
N ASN A 82 3.54 -22.46 5.21
CA ASN A 82 3.72 -23.90 5.37
C ASN A 82 2.82 -24.75 4.47
N GLN A 83 1.65 -24.23 4.07
CA GLN A 83 0.76 -24.90 3.11
C GLN A 83 1.28 -24.83 1.68
N ARG A 84 1.93 -23.73 1.30
CA ARG A 84 2.46 -23.54 -0.06
C ARG A 84 3.81 -24.19 -0.25
N SER A 85 4.61 -24.26 0.81
CA SER A 85 5.93 -24.84 0.74
C SER A 85 5.92 -26.36 0.77
N GLN A 86 6.22 -26.98 -0.37
CA GLN A 86 6.36 -28.43 -0.48
C GLN A 86 7.62 -28.96 0.23
N ASN A 87 8.66 -28.13 0.36
CA ASN A 87 10.00 -28.58 0.77
C ASN A 87 10.56 -27.86 2.02
N GLU A 88 9.97 -26.74 2.44
CA GLU A 88 10.53 -25.89 3.52
C GLU A 88 9.42 -25.46 4.49
N LYS A 89 9.43 -25.91 5.75
CA LYS A 89 8.48 -25.43 6.76
C LYS A 89 9.14 -24.42 7.69
N LEU A 90 8.43 -23.35 8.01
CA LEU A 90 8.79 -22.50 9.13
C LEU A 90 8.67 -23.30 10.44
N PRO A 91 9.61 -23.13 11.38
CA PRO A 91 9.54 -23.70 12.71
C PRO A 91 8.21 -23.38 13.39
N SER A 92 7.59 -24.38 14.02
CA SER A 92 6.31 -24.21 14.72
C SER A 92 6.45 -23.52 16.07
N ASP A 93 7.67 -23.46 16.63
CA ASP A 93 7.98 -22.91 17.95
C ASP A 93 8.45 -21.45 17.91
N SER A 94 8.55 -20.83 16.72
CA SER A 94 8.91 -19.41 16.56
C SER A 94 7.99 -18.72 15.57
N ASN A 95 7.54 -17.52 15.94
CA ASN A 95 6.87 -16.58 15.04
C ASN A 95 7.73 -15.35 14.72
N VAL A 96 8.96 -15.30 15.25
CA VAL A 96 9.92 -14.23 15.00
C VAL A 96 11.06 -14.79 14.15
N PHE A 97 11.41 -14.03 13.12
CA PHE A 97 12.43 -14.40 12.15
C PHE A 97 13.37 -13.23 11.91
N LYS A 98 14.66 -13.54 11.74
CA LYS A 98 15.69 -12.60 11.31
C LYS A 98 15.93 -12.79 9.82
N VAL A 99 15.88 -11.73 9.04
CA VAL A 99 16.18 -11.70 7.61
C VAL A 99 17.35 -10.76 7.37
N THR A 100 18.47 -11.31 6.93
CA THR A 100 19.70 -10.58 6.61
C THR A 100 19.81 -10.42 5.10
N ILE A 101 20.01 -9.19 4.63
CA ILE A 101 20.27 -8.84 3.24
C ILE A 101 21.66 -8.22 3.16
N THR A 102 22.55 -8.77 2.34
CA THR A 102 23.92 -8.24 2.12
C THR A 102 24.15 -7.97 0.64
N GLY A 103 24.78 -6.83 0.31
CA GLY A 103 25.31 -6.59 -1.03
C GLY A 103 26.45 -7.56 -1.37
N LYS A 104 26.54 -8.04 -2.62
CA LYS A 104 27.63 -8.94 -3.05
C LYS A 104 28.86 -8.18 -3.56
N HIS A 105 30.05 -8.74 -3.31
CA HIS A 105 31.33 -8.37 -3.93
C HIS A 105 31.58 -9.15 -5.23
N ALA A 106 32.08 -8.45 -6.25
CA ALA A 106 32.64 -8.90 -7.53
C ALA A 106 31.73 -9.69 -8.53
N ASP A 107 31.87 -9.30 -9.81
CA ASP A 107 31.39 -9.86 -11.10
C ASP A 107 29.90 -10.23 -11.28
N TRP A 108 29.11 -10.29 -10.21
CA TRP A 108 27.67 -10.52 -10.23
C TRP A 108 26.95 -9.47 -9.39
N THR A 109 26.16 -8.62 -10.04
CA THR A 109 25.23 -7.74 -9.33
C THR A 109 24.18 -8.60 -8.60
N GLY A 110 24.05 -8.43 -7.29
CA GLY A 110 23.03 -9.14 -6.52
C GLY A 110 23.14 -8.97 -5.02
N ILE A 111 22.08 -9.41 -4.33
CA ILE A 111 22.00 -9.49 -2.87
C ILE A 111 21.99 -10.95 -2.43
N THR A 112 22.42 -11.20 -1.20
CA THR A 112 22.22 -12.48 -0.50
C THR A 112 21.17 -12.25 0.58
N ILE A 113 20.14 -13.10 0.63
CA ILE A 113 19.10 -13.04 1.67
C ILE A 113 19.24 -14.30 2.52
N ASN A 114 19.52 -14.17 3.81
CA ASN A 114 19.53 -15.30 4.76
C ASN A 114 18.42 -15.13 5.78
N SER A 115 17.86 -16.25 6.25
CA SER A 115 16.76 -16.23 7.20
C SER A 115 17.03 -17.16 8.36
N PHE A 116 16.71 -16.72 9.56
CA PHE A 116 16.99 -17.43 10.81
C PHE A 116 15.77 -17.38 11.73
N ASP A 117 15.59 -18.41 12.54
CA ASP A 117 14.71 -18.30 13.70
C ASP A 117 15.36 -17.45 14.81
N ILE A 118 14.62 -17.16 15.87
CA ILE A 118 15.13 -16.34 16.98
C ILE A 118 16.25 -17.02 17.79
N LYS A 119 16.42 -18.35 17.65
CA LYS A 119 17.50 -19.12 18.28
C LYS A 119 18.78 -19.09 17.44
N GLY A 120 18.75 -18.47 16.26
CA GLY A 120 19.87 -18.37 15.33
C GLY A 120 20.01 -19.58 14.41
N ASN A 121 19.04 -20.51 14.40
CA ASN A 121 19.06 -21.61 13.44
C ASN A 121 18.73 -21.07 12.06
N LYS A 122 19.62 -21.32 11.10
CA LYS A 122 19.40 -20.97 9.70
C LYS A 122 18.22 -21.77 9.14
N LEU A 123 17.29 -21.09 8.50
CA LEU A 123 16.19 -21.74 7.78
C LEU A 123 16.78 -22.37 6.50
N ASN A 124 16.81 -23.71 6.43
CA ASN A 124 17.54 -24.48 5.41
C ASN A 124 16.93 -24.33 4.00
N SER A 125 17.84 -24.37 3.02
CA SER A 125 17.72 -23.78 1.68
C SER A 125 17.82 -24.82 0.56
N SER A 126 16.99 -24.66 -0.47
CA SER A 126 17.50 -24.74 -1.85
C SER A 126 17.48 -23.39 -2.57
N THR A 127 16.59 -22.48 -2.17
CA THR A 127 16.67 -21.05 -2.51
C THR A 127 15.95 -20.25 -1.42
N THR A 128 16.66 -19.93 -0.33
CA THR A 128 16.40 -18.82 0.61
C THR A 128 14.91 -18.41 0.70
N PRO A 129 14.12 -18.99 1.64
CA PRO A 129 12.65 -19.09 1.58
C PRO A 129 11.90 -17.79 1.27
N PHE A 130 12.46 -16.63 1.59
CA PHE A 130 11.82 -15.33 1.33
C PHE A 130 12.24 -14.64 0.01
N SER A 131 13.24 -15.15 -0.71
CA SER A 131 13.93 -14.38 -1.77
C SER A 131 13.86 -14.93 -3.20
N ALA A 132 13.44 -16.19 -3.39
CA ALA A 132 13.49 -16.82 -4.71
C ALA A 132 12.13 -17.33 -5.21
N ASN A 133 11.21 -17.68 -4.31
CA ASN A 133 9.92 -18.19 -4.71
C ASN A 133 8.87 -17.08 -4.66
N GLN A 134 8.25 -16.79 -5.82
CA GLN A 134 7.15 -15.81 -5.91
C GLN A 134 5.98 -16.16 -4.99
N GLU A 135 5.85 -17.44 -4.62
CA GLU A 135 4.76 -17.99 -3.80
C GLU A 135 4.68 -17.43 -2.37
N TYR A 136 5.74 -16.79 -1.86
CA TYR A 136 5.79 -16.25 -0.49
C TYR A 136 5.88 -14.72 -0.41
N ARG A 137 5.95 -14.03 -1.56
CA ARG A 137 6.00 -12.56 -1.60
C ARG A 137 4.75 -11.92 -0.99
N ASP A 138 3.64 -12.63 -0.98
CA ASP A 138 2.39 -12.13 -0.42
C ASP A 138 2.40 -11.96 1.09
N ILE A 139 3.33 -12.57 1.83
CA ILE A 139 3.50 -12.36 3.27
C ILE A 139 4.20 -11.01 3.54
N PHE A 140 5.03 -10.57 2.59
CA PHE A 140 5.86 -9.38 2.71
C PHE A 140 5.25 -8.14 2.08
N LYS A 141 4.15 -8.27 1.33
CA LYS A 141 3.44 -7.17 0.68
C LYS A 141 3.30 -5.94 1.58
N THR A 142 3.56 -4.77 1.00
CA THR A 142 3.28 -3.47 1.60
C THR A 142 2.50 -2.56 0.65
N VAL A 143 1.86 -1.54 1.20
CA VAL A 143 1.23 -0.45 0.43
C VAL A 143 1.96 0.84 0.75
N PHE A 144 2.53 1.51 -0.25
CA PHE A 144 3.35 2.68 -0.08
C PHE A 144 2.78 3.89 -0.81
N SER A 145 2.32 4.88 -0.05
CA SER A 145 1.96 6.19 -0.59
C SER A 145 3.14 7.16 -0.45
N THR A 146 3.81 7.41 -1.57
CA THR A 146 4.94 8.32 -1.70
C THR A 146 4.53 9.79 -1.59
N ALA A 147 5.50 10.67 -1.33
CA ALA A 147 5.33 12.10 -1.43
C ALA A 147 5.03 12.52 -2.87
N GLU A 148 3.85 13.08 -3.12
CA GLU A 148 3.47 13.68 -4.40
C GLU A 148 2.99 15.12 -4.20
N ILE A 149 3.49 16.00 -5.06
CA ILE A 149 3.27 17.45 -4.97
C ILE A 149 2.17 17.91 -5.94
N SER A 150 1.91 17.15 -7.01
CA SER A 150 0.97 17.55 -8.07
C SER A 150 0.01 16.44 -8.45
N TYR A 151 -1.22 16.55 -7.96
CA TYR A 151 -2.33 15.70 -8.37
C TYR A 151 -3.13 16.37 -9.50
N MET A 152 -2.69 16.15 -10.73
CA MET A 152 -3.39 16.62 -11.93
C MET A 152 -3.91 15.42 -12.73
N PRO A 153 -5.20 15.07 -12.57
CA PRO A 153 -5.76 13.97 -13.35
C PRO A 153 -5.90 14.38 -14.82
N LYS A 154 -5.56 13.47 -15.73
CA LYS A 154 -5.82 13.64 -17.15
C LYS A 154 -7.33 13.52 -17.41
N THR A 155 -7.81 14.17 -18.45
CA THR A 155 -9.20 13.99 -18.91
C THR A 155 -9.43 12.54 -19.31
N SER A 156 -10.56 11.95 -18.91
CA SER A 156 -10.97 10.63 -19.36
C SER A 156 -12.18 10.74 -20.27
N ASN A 157 -12.18 9.96 -21.35
CA ASN A 157 -13.28 9.93 -22.32
C ASN A 157 -13.99 8.56 -22.33
N THR A 158 -13.53 7.62 -21.50
CA THR A 158 -13.91 6.20 -21.56
C THR A 158 -14.30 5.66 -20.19
N VAL A 159 -15.11 4.60 -20.20
CA VAL A 159 -15.25 3.69 -19.06
C VAL A 159 -14.36 2.49 -19.36
N THR A 160 -13.53 2.09 -18.41
CA THR A 160 -12.69 0.89 -18.49
C THR A 160 -13.25 -0.20 -17.59
N SER A 161 -12.40 -1.10 -17.08
CA SER A 161 -12.82 -2.26 -16.29
C SER A 161 -12.19 -2.29 -14.90
N MET A 162 -11.75 -1.15 -14.36
CA MET A 162 -11.13 -1.11 -13.04
C MET A 162 -12.14 -1.46 -11.95
N GLU A 163 -11.70 -2.22 -10.95
CA GLU A 163 -12.45 -2.51 -9.73
C GLU A 163 -11.68 -2.20 -8.44
N ILE A 164 -12.42 -2.02 -7.35
CA ILE A 164 -11.90 -2.10 -5.98
C ILE A 164 -11.51 -3.53 -5.64
N ASP A 165 -10.53 -3.65 -4.75
CA ASP A 165 -10.04 -4.90 -4.16
C ASP A 165 -9.59 -5.95 -5.17
N GLU A 166 -9.17 -5.56 -6.37
CA GLU A 166 -8.41 -6.48 -7.23
C GLU A 166 -7.10 -6.84 -6.51
N ASP A 167 -6.77 -8.12 -6.53
CA ASP A 167 -5.55 -8.62 -5.90
C ASP A 167 -4.30 -8.03 -6.59
N PHE A 168 -3.21 -7.95 -5.85
CA PHE A 168 -1.94 -7.44 -6.33
C PHE A 168 -0.84 -8.45 -6.01
N THR A 169 -0.04 -8.82 -6.99
CA THR A 169 0.98 -9.89 -6.81
C THR A 169 2.25 -9.40 -6.10
N SER A 170 2.51 -8.10 -6.11
CA SER A 170 3.67 -7.43 -5.49
C SER A 170 3.25 -6.19 -4.72
N SER A 171 4.07 -5.73 -3.78
CA SER A 171 3.82 -4.50 -3.02
C SER A 171 3.40 -3.34 -3.92
N LEU A 172 2.46 -2.53 -3.43
CA LEU A 172 1.86 -1.42 -4.16
C LEU A 172 2.59 -0.13 -3.82
N GLN A 173 2.89 0.67 -4.82
CA GLN A 173 3.45 2.01 -4.66
C GLN A 173 2.64 3.00 -5.48
N SER A 174 2.31 4.16 -4.90
CA SER A 174 1.76 5.27 -5.69
C SER A 174 2.78 5.76 -6.71
N ASN A 175 2.27 6.30 -7.81
CA ASN A 175 3.08 6.73 -8.95
C ASN A 175 2.56 8.08 -9.47
N SER A 176 3.35 8.74 -10.32
CA SER A 176 3.01 10.05 -10.88
C SER A 176 1.69 10.14 -11.69
N GLN A 177 1.07 9.01 -12.01
CA GLN A 177 -0.20 8.88 -12.71
C GLN A 177 -1.38 8.64 -11.75
N LEU A 178 -1.13 8.59 -10.43
CA LEU A 178 -2.12 8.25 -9.40
C LEU A 178 -3.42 9.05 -9.57
N ALA A 179 -3.33 10.36 -9.78
CA ALA A 179 -4.51 11.20 -9.95
C ALA A 179 -5.41 10.72 -11.12
N SER A 180 -4.79 10.30 -12.23
CA SER A 180 -5.51 9.80 -13.40
C SER A 180 -6.08 8.40 -13.16
N GLU A 181 -5.32 7.52 -12.50
CA GLU A 181 -5.76 6.17 -12.14
C GLU A 181 -6.96 6.20 -11.20
N ILE A 182 -6.91 7.03 -10.16
CA ILE A 182 -8.03 7.21 -9.23
C ILE A 182 -9.23 7.84 -9.93
N GLN A 183 -9.03 8.83 -10.80
CA GLN A 183 -10.15 9.40 -11.55
C GLN A 183 -10.82 8.33 -12.42
N GLN A 184 -10.04 7.49 -13.11
CA GLN A 184 -10.56 6.40 -13.92
C GLN A 184 -11.29 5.36 -13.07
N LEU A 185 -10.71 4.96 -11.93
CA LEU A 185 -11.34 4.05 -10.98
C LEU A 185 -12.70 4.58 -10.53
N LEU A 186 -12.79 5.85 -10.10
CA LEU A 186 -14.05 6.45 -9.66
C LEU A 186 -15.11 6.47 -10.77
N ILE A 187 -14.71 6.69 -12.02
CA ILE A 187 -15.60 6.61 -13.19
C ILE A 187 -16.10 5.18 -13.39
N ASP A 188 -15.20 4.19 -13.34
CA ASP A 188 -15.52 2.80 -13.59
C ASP A 188 -16.43 2.23 -12.51
N ILE A 189 -16.08 2.40 -11.22
CA ILE A 189 -16.88 1.84 -10.13
C ILE A 189 -18.25 2.50 -10.02
N TYR A 190 -18.38 3.79 -10.34
CA TYR A 190 -19.66 4.47 -10.39
C TYR A 190 -20.53 3.92 -11.54
N THR A 191 -19.92 3.66 -12.69
CA THR A 191 -20.62 3.06 -13.84
C THR A 191 -21.03 1.61 -13.56
N ASN A 192 -20.16 0.83 -12.92
CA ASN A 192 -20.43 -0.54 -12.52
C ASN A 192 -21.55 -0.60 -11.47
N ASP A 193 -21.55 0.29 -10.48
CA ASP A 193 -22.64 0.39 -9.50
C ASP A 193 -23.98 0.72 -10.17
N ALA A 194 -23.99 1.62 -11.17
CA ALA A 194 -25.20 1.93 -11.93
C ALA A 194 -25.69 0.74 -12.77
N SER A 195 -24.76 -0.03 -13.35
CA SER A 195 -25.08 -1.25 -14.11
C SER A 195 -25.68 -2.33 -13.21
N ASP A 196 -25.07 -2.61 -12.05
CA ASP A 196 -25.57 -3.57 -11.06
C ASP A 196 -26.98 -3.19 -10.58
N LEU A 197 -27.21 -1.89 -10.32
CA LEU A 197 -28.53 -1.39 -9.94
C LEU A 197 -29.56 -1.58 -11.05
N SER A 198 -29.21 -1.27 -12.30
CA SER A 198 -30.09 -1.44 -13.46
C SER A 198 -30.47 -2.91 -13.66
N GLU A 199 -29.50 -3.82 -13.53
CA GLU A 199 -29.75 -5.26 -13.62
C GLU A 199 -30.68 -5.72 -12.50
N TRP A 200 -30.45 -5.27 -11.26
CA TRP A 200 -31.27 -5.64 -10.11
C TRP A 200 -32.73 -5.19 -10.29
N VAL A 201 -32.95 -3.92 -10.67
CA VAL A 201 -34.30 -3.35 -10.88
C VAL A 201 -35.05 -4.09 -11.99
N THR A 202 -34.34 -4.48 -13.05
CA THR A 202 -34.92 -5.25 -14.16
C THR A 202 -35.42 -6.62 -13.70
N LYS A 203 -34.67 -7.29 -12.82
CA LYS A 203 -35.04 -8.61 -12.27
C LYS A 203 -36.09 -8.54 -11.15
N HIS A 204 -36.23 -7.38 -10.50
CA HIS A 204 -37.13 -7.19 -9.34
C HIS A 204 -38.08 -6.00 -9.57
N PRO A 205 -38.97 -6.08 -10.56
CA PRO A 205 -39.89 -4.98 -10.88
C PRO A 205 -40.75 -4.62 -9.68
N GLN A 206 -40.98 -3.31 -9.48
CA GLN A 206 -41.75 -2.73 -8.38
C GLN A 206 -41.19 -2.95 -6.97
N GLN A 207 -39.98 -3.51 -6.84
CA GLN A 207 -39.28 -3.61 -5.55
C GLN A 207 -38.31 -2.45 -5.36
N VAL A 208 -38.14 -2.02 -4.11
CA VAL A 208 -37.14 -1.00 -3.75
C VAL A 208 -35.77 -1.68 -3.63
N PRO A 209 -34.74 -1.22 -4.38
CA PRO A 209 -33.41 -1.80 -4.29
C PRO A 209 -32.82 -1.69 -2.88
N PRO A 210 -32.21 -2.77 -2.34
CA PRO A 210 -31.56 -2.71 -1.05
C PRO A 210 -30.29 -1.85 -1.12
N ASN A 211 -29.90 -1.27 0.02
CA ASN A 211 -28.67 -0.49 0.16
C ASN A 211 -27.38 -1.27 -0.18
N SER A 212 -27.43 -2.61 -0.23
CA SER A 212 -26.30 -3.44 -0.64
C SER A 212 -26.03 -3.41 -2.15
N ILE A 213 -26.98 -2.92 -2.95
CA ILE A 213 -26.87 -2.78 -4.41
C ILE A 213 -26.70 -1.31 -4.82
N ILE A 214 -27.36 -0.40 -4.12
CA ILE A 214 -27.24 1.04 -4.38
C ILE A 214 -25.83 1.51 -4.02
N GLU A 215 -25.09 2.04 -4.99
CA GLU A 215 -23.76 2.66 -4.77
C GLU A 215 -22.79 1.73 -4.01
N ARG A 216 -22.86 0.42 -4.26
CA ARG A 216 -22.13 -0.61 -3.50
C ARG A 216 -20.64 -0.26 -3.33
N ARG A 217 -19.95 0.06 -4.43
CA ARG A 217 -18.51 0.35 -4.46
C ARG A 217 -18.23 1.79 -4.06
N ILE A 218 -18.91 2.75 -4.69
CA ILE A 218 -18.63 4.18 -4.50
C ILE A 218 -18.94 4.64 -3.07
N SER A 219 -19.87 3.96 -2.37
CA SER A 219 -20.19 4.25 -0.97
C SER A 219 -18.99 4.12 -0.03
N ARG A 220 -17.99 3.28 -0.36
CA ARG A 220 -16.73 3.19 0.39
C ARG A 220 -16.02 4.53 0.44
N PHE A 221 -15.87 5.16 -0.73
CA PHE A 221 -15.22 6.46 -0.89
C PHE A 221 -16.07 7.57 -0.30
N LYS A 222 -17.38 7.58 -0.55
CA LYS A 222 -18.31 8.59 0.01
C LYS A 222 -18.28 8.61 1.54
N LYS A 223 -18.27 7.44 2.18
CA LYS A 223 -18.17 7.29 3.65
C LYS A 223 -16.83 7.79 4.17
N ALA A 224 -15.73 7.45 3.51
CA ALA A 224 -14.40 7.90 3.93
C ALA A 224 -14.24 9.41 3.79
N PHE A 225 -14.65 10.00 2.65
CA PHE A 225 -14.57 11.44 2.45
C PHE A 225 -15.47 12.21 3.41
N SER A 226 -16.68 11.71 3.73
CA SER A 226 -17.54 12.34 4.75
C SER A 226 -16.97 12.33 6.16
N ARG A 227 -15.96 11.50 6.45
CA ARG A 227 -15.26 11.52 7.75
C ARG A 227 -14.08 12.50 7.75
N MET A 228 -13.54 12.80 6.58
CA MET A 228 -12.38 13.68 6.42
C MET A 228 -12.79 15.14 6.16
N PHE A 229 -13.97 15.37 5.59
CA PHE A 229 -14.45 16.69 5.22
C PHE A 229 -15.93 16.87 5.60
N ASP A 230 -16.25 18.02 6.19
CA ASP A 230 -17.63 18.38 6.50
C ASP A 230 -18.40 18.85 5.27
N ASN A 231 -17.72 19.50 4.33
CA ASN A 231 -18.33 20.22 3.21
C ASN A 231 -18.00 19.65 1.84
N LEU A 232 -17.18 18.59 1.73
CA LEU A 232 -16.70 18.03 0.48
C LEU A 232 -16.99 16.52 0.37
N ASN A 233 -17.71 16.09 -0.67
CA ASN A 233 -17.91 14.66 -0.94
C ASN A 233 -18.08 14.34 -2.43
N PHE A 234 -17.81 13.10 -2.83
CA PHE A 234 -18.13 12.61 -4.16
C PHE A 234 -19.64 12.70 -4.40
N GLU A 235 -20.02 13.14 -5.59
CA GLU A 235 -21.42 13.33 -5.95
C GLU A 235 -21.83 12.49 -7.16
N LYS A 236 -21.18 12.69 -8.31
CA LYS A 236 -21.54 12.00 -9.57
C LYS A 236 -20.43 12.08 -10.61
N ILE A 237 -20.60 11.30 -11.66
CA ILE A 237 -19.85 11.45 -12.91
C ILE A 237 -20.69 12.26 -13.90
N ALA A 238 -20.16 13.37 -14.40
CA ALA A 238 -20.77 14.14 -15.48
C ALA A 238 -20.08 13.83 -16.81
N THR A 239 -20.86 13.82 -17.90
CA THR A 239 -20.33 13.68 -19.26
C THR A 239 -20.66 14.94 -20.06
N SER A 240 -19.65 15.60 -20.62
CA SER A 240 -19.81 16.77 -21.48
C SER A 240 -18.71 16.79 -22.54
N ASN A 241 -19.02 17.13 -23.79
CA ASN A 241 -18.05 17.17 -24.90
C ASN A 241 -17.19 15.90 -25.01
N ASN A 242 -17.82 14.71 -24.86
CA ASN A 242 -17.15 13.40 -24.82
C ASN A 242 -16.11 13.21 -23.70
N GLN A 243 -16.12 14.07 -22.68
CA GLN A 243 -15.26 13.96 -21.49
C GLN A 243 -16.09 13.59 -20.26
N LYS A 244 -15.61 12.61 -19.51
CA LYS A 244 -16.13 12.22 -18.21
C LYS A 244 -15.37 12.98 -17.12
N THR A 245 -16.11 13.64 -16.25
CA THR A 245 -15.56 14.40 -15.14
C THR A 245 -16.14 13.89 -13.83
N VAL A 246 -15.27 13.55 -12.89
CA VAL A 246 -15.66 13.27 -11.51
C VAL A 246 -16.02 14.58 -10.83
N LEU A 247 -17.27 14.70 -10.37
CA LEU A 247 -17.78 15.86 -9.65
C LEU A 247 -17.93 15.54 -8.16
N PHE A 248 -17.48 16.49 -7.36
CA PHE A 248 -17.68 16.56 -5.93
C PHE A 248 -18.70 17.65 -5.62
N LYS A 249 -19.44 17.48 -4.53
CA LYS A 249 -20.23 18.54 -3.90
C LYS A 249 -19.36 19.21 -2.85
N LYS A 250 -19.08 20.51 -3.02
CA LYS A 250 -18.33 21.37 -2.10
C LYS A 250 -19.17 22.58 -1.71
N ASP A 251 -19.49 22.73 -0.42
CA ASP A 251 -20.33 23.84 0.08
C ASP A 251 -21.66 23.99 -0.69
N GLY A 252 -22.28 22.87 -1.02
CA GLY A 252 -23.51 22.83 -1.82
C GLY A 252 -23.33 23.02 -3.33
N LYS A 253 -22.12 23.32 -3.82
CA LYS A 253 -21.82 23.55 -5.24
C LYS A 253 -21.09 22.36 -5.87
N HIS A 254 -21.28 22.17 -7.17
CA HIS A 254 -20.56 21.16 -7.93
C HIS A 254 -19.14 21.65 -8.29
N ILE A 255 -18.13 20.86 -8.00
CA ILE A 255 -16.73 21.12 -8.36
C ILE A 255 -16.09 19.88 -8.97
N SER A 256 -15.27 20.07 -10.01
CA SER A 256 -14.49 18.97 -10.57
C SER A 256 -13.38 18.54 -9.61
N ILE A 257 -13.08 17.25 -9.53
CA ILE A 257 -11.93 16.72 -8.77
C ILE A 257 -10.61 17.43 -9.14
N ALA A 258 -10.45 17.83 -10.41
CA ALA A 258 -9.28 18.54 -10.90
C ALA A 258 -9.17 19.99 -10.36
N LYS A 259 -10.27 20.57 -9.86
CA LYS A 259 -10.36 21.94 -9.36
C LYS A 259 -10.35 22.05 -7.82
N LEU A 260 -10.22 20.93 -7.12
CA LEU A 260 -10.04 20.91 -5.66
C LEU A 260 -8.73 21.64 -5.26
N SER A 261 -8.66 22.11 -4.01
CA SER A 261 -7.42 22.69 -3.46
C SER A 261 -6.30 21.65 -3.41
N SER A 262 -5.04 22.09 -3.30
CA SER A 262 -3.90 21.17 -3.20
C SER A 262 -4.04 20.19 -2.02
N GLY A 263 -4.41 20.69 -0.84
CA GLY A 263 -4.66 19.86 0.35
C GLY A 263 -5.83 18.90 0.17
N GLU A 264 -6.95 19.36 -0.41
CA GLU A 264 -8.11 18.50 -0.71
C GLU A 264 -7.73 17.38 -1.69
N LYS A 265 -6.99 17.72 -2.75
CA LYS A 265 -6.48 16.74 -3.72
C LYS A 265 -5.60 15.69 -3.03
N GLN A 266 -4.67 16.12 -2.19
CA GLN A 266 -3.77 15.20 -1.49
C GLN A 266 -4.56 14.18 -0.67
N ILE A 267 -5.55 14.63 0.12
CA ILE A 267 -6.40 13.73 0.91
C ILE A 267 -7.27 12.85 0.01
N VAL A 268 -7.91 13.40 -1.03
CA VAL A 268 -8.80 12.66 -1.92
C VAL A 268 -8.05 11.57 -2.68
N PHE A 269 -6.92 11.88 -3.33
CA PHE A 269 -6.21 10.93 -4.17
C PHE A 269 -5.44 9.89 -3.35
N ARG A 270 -4.75 10.29 -2.27
CA ARG A 270 -4.06 9.32 -1.39
C ARG A 270 -5.04 8.48 -0.60
N GLY A 271 -6.12 9.10 -0.09
CA GLY A 271 -7.20 8.37 0.54
C GLY A 271 -7.81 7.34 -0.40
N ALA A 272 -8.11 7.75 -1.64
CA ALA A 272 -8.64 6.83 -2.64
C ALA A 272 -7.67 5.71 -3.00
N PHE A 273 -6.37 5.98 -3.11
CA PHE A 273 -5.32 4.97 -3.31
C PHE A 273 -5.36 3.87 -2.25
N LEU A 274 -5.53 4.24 -0.97
CA LEU A 274 -5.65 3.26 0.11
C LEU A 274 -7.00 2.54 0.08
N LEU A 275 -8.08 3.26 -0.20
CA LEU A 275 -9.44 2.71 -0.22
C LEU A 275 -9.69 1.74 -1.38
N GLN A 276 -8.99 1.93 -2.51
CA GLN A 276 -9.16 1.08 -3.70
C GLN A 276 -8.79 -0.38 -3.42
N ARG A 277 -7.92 -0.65 -2.44
CA ARG A 277 -7.47 -1.99 -2.05
C ARG A 277 -7.75 -2.32 -0.59
N GLN A 278 -8.67 -1.61 0.06
CA GLN A 278 -8.87 -1.69 1.51
C GLN A 278 -9.00 -3.11 2.07
N GLN A 279 -9.69 -4.03 1.37
CA GLN A 279 -9.90 -5.39 1.88
C GLN A 279 -8.69 -6.28 1.63
N VAL A 280 -8.11 -6.22 0.42
CA VAL A 280 -6.95 -7.04 0.05
C VAL A 280 -5.66 -6.54 0.68
N SER A 281 -5.62 -5.29 1.18
CA SER A 281 -4.47 -4.74 1.90
C SER A 281 -4.50 -4.99 3.42
N MET A 282 -5.57 -5.60 3.96
CA MET A 282 -5.69 -5.82 5.40
C MET A 282 -4.56 -6.68 5.94
N GLY A 283 -3.89 -6.19 6.99
CA GLY A 283 -2.78 -6.88 7.64
C GLY A 283 -1.40 -6.63 7.02
N TYR A 284 -1.34 -5.92 5.88
CA TYR A 284 -0.08 -5.48 5.29
C TYR A 284 0.37 -4.13 5.87
N PRO A 285 1.68 -3.90 6.06
CA PRO A 285 2.17 -2.59 6.45
C PRO A 285 1.81 -1.52 5.40
N VAL A 286 1.32 -0.38 5.88
CA VAL A 286 1.06 0.82 5.07
C VAL A 286 2.12 1.85 5.39
N LEU A 287 2.84 2.28 4.35
CA LEU A 287 3.88 3.30 4.42
C LEU A 287 3.31 4.61 3.85
N LEU A 288 3.42 5.70 4.60
CA LEU A 288 2.97 7.03 4.19
C LEU A 288 4.14 7.99 4.29
N ASP A 289 4.61 8.46 3.14
CA ASP A 289 5.67 9.47 3.06
C ASP A 289 5.06 10.87 2.98
N GLU A 290 5.54 11.75 3.85
CA GLU A 290 5.14 13.17 3.94
C GLU A 290 3.60 13.39 3.74
N PRO A 291 2.74 12.81 4.61
CA PRO A 291 1.28 13.01 4.59
C PRO A 291 0.80 14.47 4.60
N GLU A 292 1.67 15.41 4.97
CA GLU A 292 1.35 16.80 5.30
C GLU A 292 1.73 17.84 4.23
N ILE A 293 2.44 17.49 3.15
CA ILE A 293 3.07 18.47 2.21
C ILE A 293 2.16 19.62 1.78
N SER A 294 0.88 19.36 1.50
CA SER A 294 -0.07 20.40 1.05
C SER A 294 -1.11 20.78 2.10
N LEU A 295 -0.96 20.31 3.34
CA LEU A 295 -1.82 20.61 4.48
C LEU A 295 -1.26 21.80 5.26
N HIS A 296 -1.27 22.98 4.64
CA HIS A 296 -1.02 24.21 5.39
C HIS A 296 -2.18 24.46 6.37
N PRO A 297 -1.90 24.73 7.66
CA PRO A 297 -2.91 25.26 8.56
C PRO A 297 -3.48 26.57 8.00
N LEU A 298 -4.79 26.74 8.11
CA LEU A 298 -5.46 28.02 7.91
C LEU A 298 -5.02 29.03 8.99
#